data_AF-A0A9W8Q4R1-F1
#
_entry.id   AF-A0A9W8Q4R1-F1
#
_cell.length_a   1.000
_cell.length_b   1.000
_cell.length_c   1.000
_cell.angle_alpha   90.00
_cell.angle_beta   90.00
_cell.angle_gamma   90.00
#
_symmetry.space_group_name_H-M   'P 1'
#
loop_
_entity.id
_entity.type
_entity.pdbx_description
1 polymer ?
#
loop_
_entity_poly.entity_id
_entity_poly.type
_entity_poly.pdbx_seq_one_letter_code
_entity_poly.pdbx_strand_id
1 'polypeptide(L)' 'MGSLINAKNNVPEHQRFYQQAYKAHTRLWMINARSRWYMTPYLIVLWGTFGATLYAAGRKVTGHNTWFGKD' A
#
# COMPACT_ATOMS: atom_id res chain seq x y z
N MET A 1 0.51 36.73 11.27
CA MET A 1 1.31 35.66 11.92
C MET A 1 0.36 34.80 12.77
N GLY A 2 -0.18 33.65 12.36
CA GLY A 2 0.00 32.84 11.16
C GLY A 2 -0.14 31.35 11.55
N SER A 3 -1.35 30.92 11.94
CA SER A 3 -1.89 29.54 12.05
C SER A 3 -1.09 28.41 12.75
N LEU A 4 0.23 28.30 12.62
CA LEU A 4 1.06 27.22 13.19
C LEU A 4 1.21 27.31 14.71
N ILE A 5 1.10 28.51 15.28
CA ILE A 5 1.36 28.76 16.70
C ILE A 5 0.11 28.50 17.58
N ASN A 6 -1.10 28.52 17.00
CA ASN A 6 -2.38 28.38 17.73
C ASN A 6 -3.18 27.14 17.31
N ALA A 7 -2.57 26.18 16.62
CA ALA A 7 -3.21 24.92 16.27
C ALA A 7 -3.20 23.95 17.46
N LYS A 8 -4.33 23.29 17.75
CA LYS A 8 -4.42 22.27 18.79
C LYS A 8 -3.40 21.16 18.51
N ASN A 9 -2.56 20.85 19.50
CA ASN A 9 -1.61 19.75 19.40
C ASN A 9 -2.35 18.40 19.52
N ASN A 10 -2.50 17.70 18.40
CA ASN A 10 -3.12 16.37 18.33
C ASN A 10 -2.09 15.23 18.39
N VAL A 11 -0.79 15.53 18.55
CA VAL A 11 0.27 14.51 18.61
C VAL A 11 0.03 13.48 19.72
N PRO A 12 -0.31 13.87 20.98
CA PRO A 12 -0.55 12.89 22.03
C PRO A 12 -1.76 11.98 21.75
N GLU A 13 -2.77 12.50 21.06
CA GLU A 13 -3.95 11.74 20.65
C GLU A 13 -3.58 10.66 19.64
N HIS A 14 -2.83 11.04 18.59
CA HIS A 14 -2.32 10.10 17.61
C HIS A 14 -1.36 9.08 18.25
N GLN A 15 -0.47 9.50 19.15
CA GLN A 15 0.44 8.60 19.85
C GLN A 15 -0.31 7.55 20.66
N ARG A 16 -1.35 7.92 21.42
CA ARG A 16 -2.18 6.96 22.17
C ARG A 16 -2.89 5.99 21.23
N PHE A 17 -3.46 6.49 20.13
CA PHE A 17 -4.14 5.68 19.12
C PHE A 17 -3.19 4.63 18.50
N TYR A 18 -2.02 5.05 18.03
CA TYR A 18 -1.04 4.14 17.43
C TYR A 18 -0.43 3.18 18.45
N GLN A 19 -0.16 3.62 19.68
CA GLN A 19 0.37 2.76 20.75
C GLN A 19 -0.65 1.69 21.19
N GLN A 20 -1.94 2.01 21.26
CA GLN A 20 -3.00 1.03 21.55
C GLN A 20 -3.09 -0.03 20.45
N ALA A 21 -3.07 0.40 19.19
CA ALA A 21 -3.13 -0.51 18.06
C ALA A 21 -1.85 -1.38 17.92
N TYR A 22 -0.69 -0.82 18.29
CA TYR A 22 0.57 -1.56 18.39
C TYR A 22 0.53 -2.64 19.48
N LYS A 23 -0.06 -2.33 20.66
CA LYS A 23 -0.30 -3.33 21.71
C LYS A 23 -1.25 -4.45 21.26
N ALA A 24 -2.20 -4.14 20.37
CA ALA A 24 -3.07 -5.13 19.73
C ALA A 24 -2.37 -5.87 18.58
N HIS A 25 -1.05 -5.73 18.41
CA HIS A 25 -0.23 -6.34 17.36
C HIS A 25 -0.72 -6.08 15.93
N THR A 26 -1.45 -5.00 15.71
CA THR A 26 -1.86 -4.60 14.37
C THR A 26 -0.68 -3.99 13.62
N ARG A 27 -0.53 -4.32 12.33
CA ARG A 27 0.53 -3.77 11.48
C ARG A 27 0.35 -2.25 11.36
N LEU A 28 1.43 -1.48 11.40
CA LEU A 28 1.40 -0.01 11.30
C LEU A 28 0.56 0.49 10.12
N TRP A 29 0.72 -0.12 8.94
CA TRP A 29 -0.04 0.18 7.73
C TRP A 29 -1.48 -0.39 7.73
N MET A 30 -1.99 -0.91 8.84
CA MET A 30 -3.37 -1.37 9.01
C MET A 30 -4.09 -0.71 10.19
N ILE A 31 -3.40 0.11 10.99
CA ILE A 31 -3.94 0.71 12.21
C ILE A 31 -5.11 1.67 11.93
N ASN A 32 -5.01 2.47 10.87
CA ASN A 32 -6.05 3.44 10.54
C ASN A 32 -7.22 2.76 9.80
N ALA A 33 -8.46 3.13 10.12
CA ALA A 33 -9.66 2.62 9.45
C ALA A 33 -9.62 2.86 7.92
N ARG A 34 -9.06 3.99 7.49
CA ARG A 34 -8.87 4.32 6.07
C ARG A 34 -7.78 3.47 5.41
N SER A 35 -6.91 2.83 6.19
CA SER A 35 -5.81 2.05 5.65
C SER A 35 -6.29 0.89 4.78
N ARG A 36 -7.42 0.27 5.10
CA ARG A 36 -8.03 -0.77 4.22
C ARG A 36 -8.34 -0.23 2.82
N TRP A 37 -8.86 0.99 2.71
CA TRP A 37 -9.23 1.60 1.43
C TRP A 37 -8.02 1.96 0.57
N TYR A 38 -6.87 2.26 1.18
CA TYR A 38 -5.63 2.50 0.44
C TYR A 38 -4.85 1.22 0.16
N MET A 39 -4.77 0.32 1.13
CA MET A 39 -3.99 -0.91 0.99
C MET A 39 -4.63 -1.88 -0.02
N THR A 40 -5.96 -1.94 -0.12
CA THR A 40 -6.65 -2.84 -1.06
C THR A 40 -6.27 -2.56 -2.52
N PRO A 41 -6.44 -1.34 -3.08
CA PRO A 41 -6.04 -1.06 -4.45
C PRO A 41 -4.52 -1.16 -4.63
N TYR A 42 -3.72 -0.74 -3.64
CA TYR A 42 -2.26 -0.86 -3.69
C TYR A 42 -1.82 -2.33 -3.87
N LEU A 43 -2.37 -3.24 -3.08
CA LEU A 43 -2.03 -4.67 -3.15
C LEU A 43 -2.50 -5.30 -4.46
N ILE A 44 -3.68 -4.92 -4.98
CA ILE A 44 -4.16 -5.40 -6.29
C ILE A 44 -3.20 -5.00 -7.40
N VAL A 45 -2.79 -3.73 -7.43
CA VAL A 45 -1.86 -3.23 -8.45
C VAL A 45 -0.48 -3.86 -8.29
N LEU A 46 0.02 -3.98 -7.06
CA LEU A 46 1.33 -4.59 -6.80
C LEU A 46 1.38 -6.04 -7.27
N TRP A 47 0.43 -6.87 -6.85
CA TRP A 47 0.43 -8.29 -7.22
C TRP A 47 0.01 -8.51 -8.67
N GLY A 48 -0.89 -7.68 -9.20
CA GLY A 48 -1.28 -7.69 -10.60
C GLY A 48 -0.11 -7.37 -11.52
N THR A 49 0.64 -6.31 -11.23
CA THR A 49 1.83 -5.94 -12.02
C THR A 49 2.95 -6.94 -11.86
N PHE A 50 3.20 -7.46 -10.65
CA PHE A 50 4.18 -8.51 -10.42
C PHE A 50 3.87 -9.77 -11.25
N GLY A 51 2.63 -10.26 -11.21
CA GLY A 51 2.19 -11.40 -12.03
C GLY A 51 2.29 -11.12 -13.52
N ALA A 52 1.91 -9.91 -13.96
CA ALA A 52 2.03 -9.48 -15.35
C ALA A 52 3.50 -9.47 -15.82
N THR A 53 4.42 -8.95 -15.02
CA THR A 53 5.85 -8.92 -15.34
C THR A 53 6.44 -10.32 -15.42
N LEU A 54 6.10 -11.21 -14.48
CA LEU A 54 6.54 -12.61 -14.54
C LEU A 54 6.00 -13.33 -15.77
N TYR A 55 4.74 -13.09 -16.14
CA TYR A 55 4.14 -13.65 -17.36
C TYR A 55 4.87 -13.16 -18.62
N ALA A 56 5.09 -11.84 -18.74
CA ALA A 56 5.81 -11.27 -19.87
C ALA A 56 7.28 -11.74 -19.93
N ALA A 57 7.94 -11.87 -18.77
CA ALA A 57 9.30 -12.42 -18.68
C ALA A 57 9.34 -13.89 -19.12
N GLY A 58 8.41 -14.73 -18.68
CA GLY A 58 8.30 -16.12 -19.11
C GLY A 58 8.03 -16.25 -20.62
N ARG A 59 7.15 -15.40 -21.16
CA ARG A 59 6.89 -15.32 -22.61
C ARG A 59 8.15 -14.89 -23.37
N LYS A 60 8.88 -13.90 -22.88
CA LYS A 60 10.17 -13.45 -23.43
C LYS A 60 11.21 -14.57 -23.48
N VAL A 61 11.35 -15.34 -22.40
CA VAL A 61 12.28 -16.50 -22.34
C VAL A 61 11.89 -17.56 -23.37
N THR A 62 10.60 -17.77 -23.59
CA THR A 62 10.09 -18.72 -24.59
C THR A 62 10.04 -18.15 -26.02
N GLY A 63 10.68 -17.00 -26.27
CA GLY A 63 10.79 -16.39 -27.60
C GLY A 63 9.58 -15.56 -28.06
N HIS A 64 8.54 -15.46 -27.23
CA HIS A 64 7.33 -14.71 -27.57
C HIS A 64 7.47 -13.24 -27.14
N ASN A 65 7.38 -12.32 -28.10
CA ASN A 65 7.55 -10.88 -27.86
C ASN A 65 6.25 -10.14 -27.51
N THR A 66 5.10 -10.80 -27.58
CA THR A 66 3.78 -10.19 -27.36
C THR A 66 3.06 -10.80 -26.15
N TRP A 67 2.23 -9.97 -25.50
CA TRP A 67 1.43 -10.34 -24.34
C TRP A 67 0.32 -11.32 -24.69
N PHE A 68 -0.37 -11.09 -25.81
CA PHE A 68 -1.38 -11.99 -26.37
C PHE A 68 -1.22 -11.98 -27.89
N GLY A 69 -0.78 -13.12 -28.44
CA GLY A 69 -0.50 -13.25 -29.86
C GLY A 69 0.13 -14.61 -30.14
N LYS A 70 -0.42 -15.29 -31.14
CA LYS A 70 0.10 -16.53 -31.71
C LYS A 70 1.08 -16.09 -32.79
N ASP A 71 2.38 -16.26 -32.50
CA ASP A 71 3.52 -16.00 -33.39
C ASP A 71 3.38 -14.78 -34.32
#